data_AF-U1QPZ9-F1
#
_entry.id   AF-U1QPZ9-F1
#
_cell.length_a   1.000
_cell.length_b   1.000
_cell.length_c   1.000
_cell.angle_alpha   90.00
_cell.angle_beta   90.00
_cell.angle_gamma   90.00
#
_symmetry.space_group_name_H-M   'P 1'
#
loop_
_entity.id
_entity.type
_entity.pdbx_description
1 polymer ?
#
loop_
_entity_poly.entity_id
_entity_poly.type
_entity_poly.pdbx_seq_one_letter_code
_entity_poly.pdbx_strand_id
1 'polypeptide(L)'
;MSIDDIDLSHPTVLRVKTKDSELHSVTFPIKGGGASLMSNTTIVMMGTGGVVTYSESILTRNASGNFQMTSYSDGALTKDADTGVKYVDNTRIQQQIDQVKTDVKNGSAASAGSPQGGADEAPTGVGQVAGCIAVALGIGSVPAMVIAGGCGGSCAGAATGVGAGICAACIGGIATLGSTEVIAVVTCFGYM
;
A
#
# COMPACT_ATOMS: atom_id res chain seq x y z
N MET A 1 9.95 -7.95 15.65
CA MET A 1 9.49 -6.55 15.87
C MET A 1 8.98 -6.46 17.30
N SER A 2 9.33 -5.42 18.06
CA SER A 2 8.73 -5.20 19.38
C SER A 2 7.37 -4.52 19.22
N ILE A 3 6.48 -4.66 20.21
CA ILE A 3 5.22 -3.91 20.23
C ILE A 3 5.46 -2.39 20.31
N ASP A 4 6.61 -1.99 20.86
CA ASP A 4 7.04 -0.59 20.95
C ASP A 4 7.34 0.03 19.58
N ASP A 5 7.57 -0.80 18.56
CA ASP A 5 7.77 -0.36 17.19
C ASP A 5 6.42 -0.06 16.49
N ILE A 6 5.27 -0.32 17.12
CA ILE A 6 3.93 -0.08 16.52
C ILE A 6 3.37 1.23 17.05
N ASP A 7 2.98 2.13 16.14
CA ASP A 7 2.26 3.34 16.49
C ASP A 7 0.77 3.07 16.70
N LEU A 8 0.43 2.71 17.94
CA LEU A 8 -0.94 2.48 18.37
C LEU A 8 -1.78 3.76 18.48
N SER A 9 -1.16 4.95 18.42
CA SER A 9 -1.85 6.24 18.59
C SER A 9 -2.42 6.79 17.30
N HIS A 10 -1.95 6.30 16.14
CA HIS A 10 -2.38 6.79 14.83
C HIS A 10 -2.86 5.66 13.91
N PRO A 11 -3.84 4.85 14.33
CA PRO A 11 -4.43 3.86 13.45
C PRO A 11 -5.19 4.52 12.30
N THR A 12 -5.12 3.91 11.13
CA THR A 12 -5.99 4.20 9.99
C THR A 12 -7.03 3.10 9.88
N VAL A 13 -8.30 3.46 9.79
CA VAL A 13 -9.41 2.51 9.63
C VAL A 13 -9.99 2.63 8.23
N LEU A 14 -10.07 1.52 7.52
CA LEU A 14 -10.64 1.43 6.18
C LEU A 14 -11.77 0.41 6.16
N ARG A 15 -12.93 0.81 5.63
CA ARG A 15 -14.09 -0.07 5.47
C ARG A 15 -14.19 -0.49 4.01
N VAL A 16 -14.30 -1.79 3.78
CA VAL A 16 -14.39 -2.40 2.45
C VAL A 16 -15.71 -3.14 2.37
N LYS A 17 -16.65 -2.62 1.60
CA LYS A 17 -17.94 -3.28 1.38
C LYS A 17 -17.91 -4.05 0.07
N THR A 18 -17.90 -5.37 0.15
CA THR A 18 -18.10 -6.26 -1.01
C THR A 18 -19.59 -6.54 -1.20
N LYS A 19 -19.97 -7.22 -2.28
CA LYS A 19 -21.36 -7.66 -2.50
C LYS A 19 -21.89 -8.55 -1.37
N ASP A 20 -21.02 -9.39 -0.81
CA ASP A 20 -21.41 -10.47 0.10
C ASP A 20 -20.97 -10.23 1.56
N SER A 21 -20.06 -9.28 1.79
CA SER A 21 -19.48 -9.02 3.12
C SER A 21 -18.95 -7.59 3.28
N GLU A 22 -18.94 -7.10 4.51
CA GLU A 22 -18.21 -5.89 4.89
C GLU A 22 -16.95 -6.32 5.65
N LEU A 23 -15.80 -5.76 5.30
CA LEU A 23 -14.53 -5.94 5.98
C LEU A 23 -14.07 -4.60 6.55
N HIS A 24 -13.52 -4.61 7.76
CA HIS A 24 -12.86 -3.48 8.39
C HIS A 24 -11.37 -3.80 8.48
N SER A 25 -10.54 -2.91 7.94
CA SER A 25 -9.09 -2.97 8.04
C SER A 25 -8.64 -1.89 9.01
N VAL A 26 -7.85 -2.26 10.00
CA VAL A 26 -7.22 -1.33 10.95
C VAL A 26 -5.71 -1.44 10.78
N THR A 27 -5.10 -0.36 10.30
CA THR A 27 -3.68 -0.30 9.99
C THR A 27 -2.96 0.58 10.99
N PHE A 28 -1.87 0.07 11.57
CA PHE A 28 -0.99 0.78 12.48
C PHE A 28 0.39 0.97 11.82
N PRO A 29 0.92 2.19 11.77
CA PRO A 29 2.28 2.43 11.28
C PRO A 29 3.32 1.69 12.13
N ILE A 30 4.41 1.23 11.50
CA ILE A 30 5.59 0.71 12.19
C ILE A 30 6.66 1.80 12.21
N LYS A 31 7.14 2.15 13.40
CA LYS A 31 8.21 3.12 13.66
C LYS A 31 9.39 2.41 14.33
N GLY A 32 10.49 2.22 13.60
CA GLY A 32 11.71 1.67 14.20
C GLY A 32 12.53 0.84 13.23
N GLY A 33 13.71 0.39 13.66
CA GLY A 33 14.50 -0.63 12.95
C GLY A 33 14.98 -0.29 11.52
N GLY A 34 14.99 0.99 11.13
CA GLY A 34 15.30 1.40 9.75
C GLY A 34 14.16 1.19 8.76
N ALA A 35 12.95 0.94 9.26
CA ALA A 35 11.74 0.79 8.45
C ALA A 35 11.33 2.13 7.81
N SER A 36 10.82 2.02 6.58
CA SER A 36 10.16 3.10 5.86
C SER A 36 8.88 3.53 6.57
N LEU A 37 8.48 4.81 6.45
CA LEU A 37 7.16 5.30 6.90
C LEU A 37 5.97 4.55 6.27
N MET A 38 6.21 3.81 5.19
CA MET A 38 5.21 2.96 4.55
C MET A 38 5.05 1.59 5.23
N SER A 39 5.88 1.27 6.22
CA SER A 39 5.82 0.02 6.97
C SER A 39 4.68 0.07 7.99
N ASN A 40 4.00 -1.04 8.16
CA ASN A 40 2.76 -1.10 8.92
C ASN A 40 2.41 -2.53 9.36
N THR A 41 1.49 -2.62 10.32
CA THR A 41 0.73 -3.83 10.61
C THR A 41 -0.75 -3.55 10.40
N THR A 42 -1.47 -4.50 9.82
CA THR A 42 -2.86 -4.36 9.40
C THR A 42 -3.68 -5.53 9.92
N ILE A 43 -4.78 -5.25 10.60
CA ILE A 43 -5.74 -6.25 11.06
C ILE A 43 -6.99 -6.15 10.19
N VAL A 44 -7.36 -7.24 9.53
CA VAL A 44 -8.59 -7.34 8.75
C VAL A 44 -9.64 -8.10 9.55
N MET A 45 -10.80 -7.49 9.71
CA MET A 45 -11.94 -8.01 10.45
C MET A 45 -13.17 -8.04 9.55
N MET A 46 -14.12 -8.92 9.84
CA MET A 46 -15.48 -8.81 9.34
C MET A 46 -16.15 -7.59 9.98
N GLY A 47 -17.13 -6.99 9.32
CA GLY A 47 -17.94 -5.89 9.87
C GLY A 47 -18.72 -6.30 11.14
N THR A 48 -18.87 -7.59 11.38
CA THR A 48 -19.43 -8.18 12.61
C THR A 48 -18.42 -8.30 13.76
N GLY A 49 -17.15 -7.98 13.54
CA GLY A 49 -16.08 -7.95 14.54
C GLY A 49 -15.17 -9.18 14.59
N GLY A 50 -15.44 -10.23 13.80
CA GLY A 50 -14.55 -11.40 13.73
C GLY A 50 -13.25 -11.09 12.99
N VAL A 51 -12.09 -11.39 13.57
CA VAL A 51 -10.79 -11.25 12.88
C VAL A 51 -10.72 -12.28 11.74
N VAL A 52 -10.39 -11.79 10.55
CA VAL A 52 -10.21 -12.61 9.34
C VAL A 52 -8.74 -12.99 9.19
N THR A 53 -7.85 -12.00 9.31
CA THR A 53 -6.39 -12.18 9.19
C THR A 53 -5.68 -10.95 9.73
N TYR A 54 -4.39 -11.08 10.06
CA TYR A 54 -3.50 -9.94 10.23
C TYR A 54 -2.32 -10.03 9.27
N SER A 55 -1.83 -8.88 8.82
CA SER A 55 -0.67 -8.78 7.95
C SER A 55 0.31 -7.76 8.46
N GLU A 56 1.59 -8.05 8.32
CA GLU A 56 2.66 -7.10 8.54
C GLU A 56 3.37 -6.86 7.21
N SER A 57 3.71 -5.60 6.92
CA SER A 57 4.51 -5.23 5.76
C SER A 57 5.62 -4.29 6.20
N ILE A 58 6.85 -4.75 6.06
CA ILE A 58 8.07 -4.04 6.46
C ILE A 58 8.83 -3.69 5.18
N LEU A 59 9.06 -2.39 4.99
CA LEU A 59 9.79 -1.86 3.84
C LEU A 59 11.13 -1.31 4.31
N THR A 60 12.22 -1.87 3.80
CA THR A 60 13.60 -1.45 4.13
C THR A 60 14.42 -1.21 2.86
N ARG A 61 15.65 -0.71 3.00
CA ARG A 61 16.58 -0.54 1.88
C ARG A 61 17.41 -1.81 1.70
N ASN A 62 17.42 -2.40 0.51
CA ASN A 62 18.34 -3.50 0.17
C ASN A 62 19.71 -2.99 -0.33
N ALA A 63 20.64 -3.93 -0.57
CA ALA A 63 21.99 -3.65 -1.07
C ALA A 63 21.99 -2.98 -2.46
N SER A 64 20.98 -3.25 -3.30
CA SER A 64 20.79 -2.62 -4.62
C SER A 64 20.24 -1.18 -4.54
N GLY A 65 19.94 -0.71 -3.32
CA GLY A 65 19.37 0.61 -3.07
C GLY A 65 17.89 0.73 -3.43
N ASN A 66 17.18 -0.40 -3.53
CA ASN A 66 15.74 -0.47 -3.76
C ASN A 66 14.99 -0.73 -2.44
N PHE A 67 13.68 -0.56 -2.46
CA PHE A 67 12.81 -1.03 -1.38
C PHE A 67 12.74 -2.56 -1.41
N GLN A 68 13.17 -3.18 -0.31
CA GLN A 68 12.88 -4.57 0.03
C GLN A 68 11.55 -4.61 0.78
N MET A 69 10.64 -5.47 0.34
CA MET A 69 9.38 -5.72 1.04
C MET A 69 9.43 -7.10 1.68
N THR A 70 9.30 -7.12 3.01
CA THR A 70 9.09 -8.34 3.78
C THR A 70 7.68 -8.29 4.36
N SER A 71 6.85 -9.28 4.02
CA SER A 71 5.47 -9.36 4.47
C SER A 71 5.17 -10.65 5.18
N TYR A 72 4.36 -10.55 6.22
CA TYR A 72 3.84 -11.67 6.98
C TYR A 72 2.32 -11.66 6.89
N SER A 73 1.71 -12.85 6.87
CA SER A 73 0.27 -13.04 7.06
C SER A 73 0.10 -14.08 8.16
N ASP A 74 -0.66 -13.73 9.17
CA ASP A 74 -0.89 -14.57 10.34
C ASP A 74 0.42 -15.11 10.98
N GLY A 75 1.48 -14.29 10.92
CA GLY A 75 2.80 -14.57 11.49
C GLY A 75 3.71 -15.42 10.61
N ALA A 76 3.19 -15.96 9.50
CA ALA A 76 3.97 -16.67 8.51
C ALA A 76 4.52 -15.70 7.45
N LEU A 77 5.80 -15.87 7.08
CA LEU A 77 6.40 -15.10 5.98
C LEU A 77 5.69 -15.44 4.66
N THR A 78 5.10 -14.43 4.03
CA THR A 78 4.39 -14.59 2.74
C THR A 78 5.12 -13.93 1.59
N LYS A 79 5.98 -12.94 1.87
CA LYS A 79 6.79 -12.28 0.85
C LYS A 79 8.11 -11.80 1.43
N ASP A 80 9.18 -12.00 0.68
CA ASP A 80 10.46 -11.34 0.89
C ASP A 80 11.08 -11.08 -0.47
N ALA A 81 10.92 -9.85 -0.99
CA ALA A 81 11.32 -9.53 -2.36
C ALA A 81 11.77 -8.08 -2.54
N ASP A 82 12.72 -7.89 -3.46
CA ASP A 82 13.00 -6.58 -4.04
C ASP A 82 11.77 -6.12 -4.84
N THR A 83 11.28 -4.92 -4.54
CA THR A 83 10.13 -4.32 -5.24
C THR A 83 10.49 -3.78 -6.63
N GLY A 84 11.78 -3.64 -6.95
CA GLY A 84 12.29 -2.93 -8.12
C GLY A 84 12.22 -1.42 -8.02
N VAL A 85 11.66 -0.87 -6.93
CA VAL A 85 11.48 0.58 -6.74
C VAL A 85 12.66 1.14 -5.97
N LYS A 86 13.26 2.23 -6.45
CA LYS A 86 14.37 2.90 -5.75
C LYS A 86 13.95 3.38 -4.37
N TYR A 87 14.80 3.10 -3.38
CA TYR A 87 14.56 3.52 -2.01
C TYR A 87 14.66 5.04 -1.89
N VAL A 88 13.68 5.63 -1.22
CA VAL A 88 13.72 7.02 -0.76
C VAL A 88 13.53 7.04 0.75
N ASP A 89 14.17 7.99 1.42
CA ASP A 89 14.09 8.09 2.88
C ASP A 89 12.75 8.63 3.37
N ASN A 90 12.55 8.52 4.68
CA ASN A 90 11.34 8.93 5.38
C ASN A 90 11.06 10.44 5.26
N THR A 91 12.07 11.28 5.09
CA THR A 91 11.86 12.74 4.90
C THR A 91 11.23 13.01 3.54
N ARG A 92 11.69 12.32 2.49
CA ARG A 92 11.11 12.43 1.15
C ARG A 92 9.68 11.88 1.09
N ILE A 93 9.43 10.76 1.76
CA ILE A 93 8.08 10.17 1.87
C ILE A 93 7.15 11.14 2.59
N GLN A 94 7.59 11.74 3.71
CA GLN A 94 6.79 12.72 4.45
C GLN A 94 6.48 13.96 3.61
N GLN A 95 7.43 14.47 2.83
CA GLN A 95 7.17 15.57 1.89
C GLN A 95 6.08 15.22 0.86
N GLN A 96 6.11 14.00 0.32
CA GLN A 96 5.07 13.55 -0.62
C GLN A 96 3.70 13.44 0.05
N ILE A 97 3.66 12.98 1.29
CA ILE A 97 2.44 12.94 2.11
C ILE A 97 1.87 14.35 2.31
N ASP A 98 2.73 15.29 2.71
CA ASP A 98 2.30 16.65 3.01
C ASP A 98 1.88 17.42 1.74
N GLN A 99 2.53 17.15 0.61
CA GLN A 99 2.11 17.65 -0.69
C GLN A 99 0.74 17.13 -1.08
N VAL A 100 0.50 15.81 -0.98
CA VAL A 100 -0.81 15.21 -1.22
C VAL A 100 -1.89 15.82 -0.34
N LYS A 101 -1.63 15.97 0.97
CA LYS A 101 -2.58 16.61 1.89
C LYS A 101 -2.91 18.04 1.47
N THR A 102 -1.92 18.77 0.97
CA THR A 102 -2.09 20.15 0.48
C THR A 102 -2.91 20.18 -0.81
N ASP A 103 -2.61 19.29 -1.76
CA ASP A 103 -3.30 19.16 -3.04
C ASP A 103 -4.78 18.78 -2.83
N VAL A 104 -5.06 17.85 -1.91
CA VAL A 104 -6.43 17.46 -1.51
C VAL A 104 -7.18 18.64 -0.89
N LYS A 105 -6.56 19.38 0.04
CA LYS A 105 -7.16 20.59 0.63
C LYS A 105 -7.50 21.65 -0.43
N ASN A 106 -6.69 21.73 -1.48
CA ASN A 106 -6.84 22.68 -2.57
C ASN A 106 -7.73 22.15 -3.71
N GLY A 107 -8.39 21.00 -3.55
CA GLY A 107 -9.23 20.39 -4.59
C GLY A 107 -8.48 19.98 -5.85
N SER A 108 -7.15 19.89 -5.77
CA SER A 108 -6.22 19.66 -6.88
C SER A 108 -5.61 18.26 -6.79
N ALA A 109 -6.42 17.23 -6.55
CA ALA A 109 -5.98 15.84 -6.41
C ALA A 109 -5.47 15.20 -7.74
N ALA A 110 -4.99 16.00 -8.69
CA ALA A 110 -4.58 15.59 -10.03
C ALA A 110 -3.06 15.61 -10.25
N SER A 111 -2.24 15.83 -9.21
CA SER A 111 -0.78 15.84 -9.34
C SER A 111 -0.10 14.62 -8.71
N ALA A 112 -0.67 13.44 -8.95
CA ALA A 112 0.15 12.22 -8.96
C ALA A 112 1.17 12.40 -10.09
N GLY A 113 2.35 12.92 -9.74
CA GLY A 113 3.42 13.18 -10.69
C GLY A 113 3.59 12.00 -11.63
N SER A 114 3.52 12.28 -12.94
CA SER A 114 3.89 11.33 -13.98
C SER A 114 5.18 10.63 -13.56
N PRO A 115 5.32 9.31 -13.74
CA PRO A 115 6.56 8.63 -13.43
C PRO A 115 7.67 9.35 -14.20
N GLN A 116 8.54 10.05 -13.47
CA GLN A 116 9.76 10.62 -14.03
C GLN A 116 10.73 9.45 -14.23
N GLY A 117 10.51 8.75 -15.33
CA GLY A 117 11.38 7.77 -15.97
C GLY A 117 11.07 7.88 -17.47
N GLY A 118 12.09 8.11 -18.29
CA GLY A 118 11.99 8.63 -19.64
C GLY A 118 11.04 7.87 -20.58
N ALA A 119 10.53 8.61 -21.57
CA ALA A 119 9.94 8.07 -22.77
C ALA A 119 11.00 7.22 -23.50
N ASP A 120 10.98 5.90 -23.30
CA ASP A 120 11.42 4.86 -24.23
C ASP A 120 11.34 3.49 -23.53
N GLU A 121 10.11 3.09 -23.18
CA GLU A 121 9.64 1.70 -23.09
C GLU A 121 8.17 1.77 -22.65
N ALA A 122 7.23 1.54 -23.57
CA ALA A 122 5.91 1.11 -23.12
C ALA A 122 6.09 -0.23 -22.41
N PRO A 123 5.33 -0.54 -21.35
CA PRO A 123 4.29 -1.53 -21.64
C PRO A 123 3.08 -1.48 -20.68
N THR A 124 2.06 -2.27 -21.02
CA THR A 124 1.25 -3.00 -20.01
C THR A 124 2.14 -3.45 -18.82
N GLY A 125 1.80 -3.08 -17.58
CA GLY A 125 2.64 -3.39 -16.41
C GLY A 125 2.62 -2.37 -15.27
N VAL A 126 3.55 -2.56 -14.32
CA VAL A 126 3.62 -1.92 -12.98
C VAL A 126 3.44 -0.39 -12.99
N GLY A 127 3.93 0.32 -14.01
CA GLY A 127 3.81 1.78 -14.11
C GLY A 127 2.38 2.28 -14.38
N GLN A 128 1.61 1.58 -15.22
CA GLN A 128 0.22 1.91 -15.50
C GLN A 128 -0.67 1.64 -14.27
N VAL A 129 -0.38 0.54 -13.57
CA VAL A 129 -1.03 0.16 -12.31
C VAL A 129 -0.72 1.22 -11.24
N ALA A 130 0.55 1.63 -11.11
CA ALA A 130 0.95 2.68 -10.17
C ALA A 130 0.25 4.03 -10.45
N GLY A 131 0.12 4.43 -11.71
CA GLY A 131 -0.63 5.63 -12.07
C GLY A 131 -2.10 5.56 -11.64
N CYS A 132 -2.76 4.43 -11.92
CA CYS A 132 -4.13 4.20 -11.48
C CYS A 132 -4.27 4.22 -9.95
N ILE A 133 -3.35 3.55 -9.23
CA ILE A 133 -3.33 3.53 -7.76
C ILE A 133 -3.14 4.95 -7.20
N ALA A 134 -2.23 5.73 -7.78
CA ALA A 134 -1.93 7.08 -7.33
C ALA A 134 -3.16 7.99 -7.44
N VAL A 135 -3.93 7.87 -8.52
CA VAL A 135 -5.19 8.60 -8.71
C VAL A 135 -6.28 8.06 -7.79
N ALA A 136 -6.46 6.74 -7.71
CA ALA A 136 -7.53 6.11 -6.92
C ALA A 136 -7.39 6.37 -5.41
N LEU A 137 -6.16 6.39 -4.91
CA LEU A 137 -5.85 6.63 -3.49
C LEU A 137 -5.43 8.07 -3.20
N GLY A 138 -5.25 8.89 -4.24
CA GLY A 138 -4.70 10.24 -4.09
C GLY A 138 -3.30 10.25 -3.46
N ILE A 139 -2.49 9.22 -3.66
CA ILE A 139 -1.16 9.09 -3.05
C ILE A 139 -0.03 9.52 -4.00
N GLY A 140 1.15 9.78 -3.43
CA GLY A 140 2.35 10.08 -4.23
C GLY A 140 2.78 8.92 -5.13
N SER A 141 3.62 9.22 -6.12
CA SER A 141 4.09 8.24 -7.11
C SER A 141 4.94 7.11 -6.51
N VAL A 142 5.72 7.38 -5.46
CA VAL A 142 6.55 6.36 -4.78
C VAL A 142 5.70 5.29 -4.09
N PRO A 143 4.78 5.63 -3.16
CA PRO A 143 3.95 4.61 -2.52
C PRO A 143 3.07 3.88 -3.55
N ALA A 144 2.62 4.55 -4.61
CA ALA A 144 1.88 3.90 -5.68
C ALA A 144 2.71 2.86 -6.47
N MET A 145 3.98 3.18 -6.78
CA MET A 145 4.91 2.24 -7.42
C MET A 145 5.26 1.07 -6.50
N VAL A 146 5.43 1.32 -5.20
CA VAL A 146 5.67 0.26 -4.22
C VAL A 146 4.44 -0.65 -4.07
N ILE A 147 3.22 -0.10 -4.08
CA ILE A 147 1.99 -0.91 -4.09
C ILE A 147 1.91 -1.72 -5.38
N ALA A 148 2.19 -1.12 -6.54
CA ALA A 148 2.13 -1.82 -7.81
C ALA A 148 3.13 -2.99 -7.87
N GLY A 149 4.39 -2.78 -7.49
CA GLY A 149 5.42 -3.84 -7.49
C GLY A 149 5.31 -4.82 -6.31
N GLY A 150 4.87 -4.34 -5.15
CA GLY A 150 4.78 -5.09 -3.90
C GLY A 150 3.48 -5.89 -3.77
N CYS A 151 2.33 -5.30 -4.12
CA CYS A 151 1.03 -5.94 -3.94
C CYS A 151 0.49 -6.62 -5.22
N GLY A 152 1.14 -6.45 -6.38
CA GLY A 152 0.69 -7.05 -7.64
C GLY A 152 0.39 -8.55 -7.54
N GLY A 153 1.30 -9.33 -6.95
CA GLY A 153 1.10 -10.77 -6.76
C GLY A 153 -0.07 -11.11 -5.83
N SER A 154 -0.28 -10.33 -4.76
CA SER A 154 -1.39 -10.50 -3.81
C SER A 154 -2.73 -10.07 -4.39
N CYS A 155 -2.72 -9.16 -5.37
CA CYS A 155 -3.91 -8.57 -5.97
C CYS A 155 -4.34 -9.20 -7.30
N ALA A 156 -3.47 -10.02 -7.93
CA ALA A 156 -3.79 -10.71 -9.18
C ALA A 156 -5.02 -11.63 -9.09
N GLY A 157 -5.29 -12.22 -7.92
CA GLY A 157 -6.48 -13.04 -7.65
C GLY A 157 -7.67 -12.30 -7.05
N ALA A 158 -7.49 -11.04 -6.62
CA ALA A 158 -8.53 -10.33 -5.88
C ALA A 158 -9.80 -10.09 -6.71
N ALA A 159 -9.68 -9.97 -8.03
CA ALA A 159 -10.81 -9.84 -8.94
C ALA A 159 -11.72 -11.09 -9.00
N THR A 160 -11.21 -12.28 -8.67
CA THR A 160 -11.98 -13.54 -8.62
C THR A 160 -12.47 -13.88 -7.21
N GLY A 161 -12.30 -12.96 -6.24
CA GLY A 161 -12.74 -13.10 -4.86
C GLY A 161 -11.75 -13.86 -3.95
N VAL A 162 -10.85 -14.66 -4.52
CA VAL A 162 -9.82 -15.39 -3.77
C VAL A 162 -8.64 -14.46 -3.50
N GLY A 163 -8.37 -14.16 -2.23
CA GLY A 163 -7.28 -13.26 -1.86
C GLY A 163 -7.65 -11.77 -1.84
N ALA A 164 -8.94 -11.42 -1.96
CA ALA A 164 -9.41 -10.06 -1.77
C ALA A 164 -9.02 -9.49 -0.39
N GLY A 165 -9.07 -10.33 0.66
CA GLY A 165 -8.58 -9.96 2.00
C GLY A 165 -7.07 -9.72 2.04
N ILE A 166 -6.26 -10.53 1.33
CA ILE A 166 -4.79 -10.39 1.29
C ILE A 166 -4.39 -9.16 0.47
N CYS A 167 -5.06 -8.92 -0.65
CA CYS A 167 -4.87 -7.72 -1.46
C CYS A 167 -5.27 -6.45 -0.69
N ALA A 168 -6.42 -6.48 -0.01
CA ALA A 168 -6.85 -5.38 0.84
C ALA A 168 -5.89 -5.15 2.01
N ALA A 169 -5.32 -6.21 2.60
CA ALA A 169 -4.31 -6.09 3.64
C ALA A 169 -3.00 -5.48 3.11
N CYS A 170 -2.51 -5.91 1.95
CA CYS A 170 -1.29 -5.38 1.34
C CYS A 170 -1.44 -3.89 0.97
N ILE A 171 -2.54 -3.54 0.29
CA ILE A 171 -2.84 -2.15 -0.08
C ILE A 171 -3.12 -1.33 1.18
N GLY A 172 -3.96 -1.82 2.07
CA GLY A 172 -4.33 -1.15 3.33
C GLY A 172 -3.14 -0.89 4.23
N GLY A 173 -2.08 -1.69 4.09
CA GLY A 173 -0.82 -1.44 4.75
C GLY A 173 -0.10 -0.20 4.23
N ILE A 174 0.03 -0.06 2.91
CA ILE A 174 0.83 1.01 2.30
C ILE A 174 -0.01 2.30 2.10
N ALA A 175 -1.33 2.16 1.93
CA ALA A 175 -2.27 3.23 1.59
C ALA A 175 -2.89 3.93 2.80
N THR A 176 -2.18 4.03 3.93
CA THR A 176 -2.60 4.76 5.14
C THR A 176 -2.84 6.27 4.92
N LEU A 177 -2.72 6.75 3.68
CA LEU A 177 -2.64 8.15 3.28
C LEU A 177 -3.77 8.61 2.35
N GLY A 178 -4.72 7.73 2.02
CA GLY A 178 -5.80 8.03 1.09
C GLY A 178 -7.14 7.52 1.57
N SER A 179 -8.03 8.44 1.92
CA SER A 179 -9.44 8.13 2.12
C SER A 179 -10.10 7.94 0.75
N THR A 180 -10.19 6.71 0.24
CA THR A 180 -11.38 6.14 -0.44
C THR A 180 -11.06 4.78 -1.11
N GLU A 181 -11.86 3.78 -0.72
CA GLU A 181 -12.20 2.54 -1.44
C GLU A 181 -11.07 1.72 -2.10
N VAL A 182 -10.60 0.68 -1.37
CA VAL A 182 -9.74 -0.41 -1.89
C VAL A 182 -10.25 -1.02 -3.19
N ILE A 183 -11.58 -1.01 -3.41
CA ILE A 183 -12.21 -1.57 -4.61
C ILE A 183 -11.70 -0.87 -5.88
N ALA A 184 -11.51 0.46 -5.85
CA ALA A 184 -10.95 1.22 -6.97
C ALA A 184 -9.48 0.84 -7.24
N VAL A 185 -8.75 0.44 -6.20
CA VAL A 185 -7.35 0.01 -6.30
C VAL A 185 -7.23 -1.40 -6.84
N VAL A 186 -8.10 -2.32 -6.40
CA VAL A 186 -8.14 -3.69 -6.92
C VAL A 186 -8.38 -3.69 -8.44
N THR A 187 -9.23 -2.78 -8.93
CA THR A 187 -9.43 -2.63 -10.38
C THR A 187 -8.18 -2.13 -11.11
N CYS A 188 -7.28 -1.40 -10.45
CA CYS A 188 -6.01 -0.97 -11.06
C CYS A 188 -5.08 -2.15 -11.38
N PHE A 189 -5.17 -3.25 -10.64
CA PHE A 189 -4.37 -4.45 -10.91
C PHE A 189 -4.89 -5.27 -12.08
N GLY A 190 -6.10 -4.99 -12.59
CA GLY A 190 -6.58 -5.56 -13.84
C GLY A 190 -5.89 -5.00 -15.10
N TYR A 191 -5.02 -3.99 -14.94
CA TYR A 191 -4.15 -3.47 -16.00
C TYR A 191 -2.78 -4.19 -16.08
N MET A 192 -2.52 -5.18 -15.21
CA MET A 192 -1.39 -6.11 -15.34
C MET A 192 -1.75 -7.25 -16.29
#